data_AF-S3VBU6-F1
#
_entry.id   AF-S3VBU6-F1
#
_cell.length_a   1.000
_cell.length_b   1.000
_cell.length_c   1.000
_cell.angle_alpha   90.00
_cell.angle_beta   90.00
_cell.angle_gamma   90.00
#
_symmetry.space_group_name_H-M   'P 1'
#
loop_
_entity.id
_entity.type
_entity.pdbx_description
1 polymer ?
#
loop_
_entity_poly.entity_id
_entity_poly.type
_entity_poly.pdbx_seq_one_letter_code
_entity_poly.pdbx_strand_id
1 'polypeptide(L)'
;MRIPPDLERKLDSFAKSKGKSRSEIVKESILEYIKNHSSTKTPFELGKDLFGKHSSKHKNLAKDGKAHLANIIKDKDEKRRSH
;
A
#
# COMPACT_ATOMS: atom_id res chain seq x y z
N MET A 1 -6.32 15.20 -26.47
CA MET A 1 -7.69 14.99 -25.94
C MET A 1 -8.55 16.17 -26.35
N ARG A 2 -9.79 15.95 -26.75
CA ARG A 2 -10.71 17.03 -27.12
C ARG A 2 -11.61 17.34 -25.95
N ILE A 3 -11.54 18.58 -25.47
CA ILE A 3 -12.39 19.08 -24.39
C ILE A 3 -13.63 19.73 -25.03
N PRO A 4 -14.84 19.56 -24.48
CA PRO A 4 -16.01 20.26 -24.97
C PRO A 4 -15.83 21.78 -24.89
N PRO A 5 -16.28 22.55 -25.89
CA PRO A 5 -16.04 24.00 -25.96
C PRO A 5 -16.63 24.77 -24.77
N ASP A 6 -17.72 24.29 -24.18
CA ASP A 6 -18.29 24.88 -22.96
C ASP A 6 -17.38 24.72 -21.73
N LEU A 7 -16.66 23.60 -21.65
CA LEU A 7 -15.73 23.33 -20.56
C LEU A 7 -14.44 24.12 -20.74
N GLU A 8 -13.96 24.30 -21.98
CA GLU A 8 -12.84 25.19 -22.27
C GLU A 8 -13.12 26.63 -21.85
N ARG A 9 -14.32 27.16 -22.15
CA ARG A 9 -14.71 28.51 -21.72
C ARG A 9 -14.70 28.67 -20.19
N LYS A 10 -15.24 27.68 -19.47
CA LYS A 10 -15.22 27.66 -18.00
C LYS A 10 -13.80 27.59 -17.46
N LEU A 11 -12.95 26.76 -18.06
CA LEU A 11 -11.55 26.62 -17.69
C LEU A 11 -10.77 27.93 -17.94
N ASP A 12 -11.02 28.61 -19.04
CA ASP A 12 -10.40 29.90 -19.37
C ASP A 12 -10.78 30.99 -18.36
N SER A 13 -12.07 31.09 -18.02
CA SER A 13 -12.55 32.02 -16.99
C SER A 13 -11.93 31.71 -15.63
N PHE A 14 -11.85 30.43 -15.25
CA PHE A 14 -11.26 30.00 -14.00
C PHE A 14 -9.74 30.27 -13.95
N ALA A 15 -9.01 29.93 -15.01
CA ALA A 15 -7.57 30.17 -15.13
C ALA A 15 -7.24 31.66 -15.01
N LYS A 16 -8.03 32.53 -15.68
CA LYS A 16 -7.92 34.00 -15.56
C LYS A 16 -8.14 34.48 -14.13
N SER A 17 -9.18 33.98 -13.44
CA SER A 17 -9.44 34.36 -12.04
C SER A 17 -8.33 33.94 -11.07
N LYS A 18 -7.64 32.83 -11.38
CA LYS A 18 -6.51 32.30 -10.59
C LYS A 18 -5.15 32.88 -10.98
N GLY A 19 -5.07 33.67 -12.06
CA GLY A 19 -3.81 34.17 -12.61
C GLY A 19 -2.88 33.09 -13.14
N LYS A 20 -3.40 31.90 -13.48
CA LYS A 20 -2.63 30.74 -13.94
C LYS A 20 -2.89 30.43 -15.41
N SER A 21 -1.98 29.70 -16.03
CA SER A 21 -2.20 29.22 -17.39
C SER A 21 -3.19 28.04 -17.41
N ARG A 22 -3.90 27.87 -18.53
CA ARG A 22 -4.86 26.78 -18.74
C ARG A 22 -4.22 25.41 -18.52
N SER A 23 -3.03 25.23 -19.08
CA SER A 23 -2.26 23.99 -18.97
C SER A 23 -1.85 23.68 -17.54
N GLU A 24 -1.57 24.71 -16.74
CA GLU A 24 -1.17 24.56 -15.34
C GLU A 24 -2.35 24.14 -14.46
N ILE A 25 -3.52 24.75 -14.64
CA ILE A 25 -4.75 24.29 -13.99
C ILE A 25 -5.05 22.84 -14.34
N VAL A 26 -4.96 22.46 -15.62
CA VAL A 26 -5.21 21.08 -16.06
C VAL A 26 -4.22 20.10 -15.42
N LYS A 27 -2.93 20.45 -15.35
CA LYS A 27 -1.91 19.61 -14.68
C LYS A 27 -2.23 19.44 -13.19
N GLU A 28 -2.56 20.52 -12.49
CA GLU A 28 -2.92 20.49 -11.08
C GLU A 28 -4.17 19.63 -10.85
N SER A 29 -5.21 19.81 -11.65
CA SER A 29 -6.44 19.01 -11.55
C SER A 29 -6.21 17.52 -11.81
N ILE A 30 -5.35 17.16 -12.78
CA ILE A 30 -5.00 15.75 -13.04
C ILE A 30 -4.22 15.17 -11.85
N LEU A 31 -3.25 15.91 -11.31
CA LEU A 31 -2.48 15.46 -10.14
C LEU A 31 -3.38 15.29 -8.91
N GLU A 32 -4.30 16.24 -8.68
CA GLU A 32 -5.28 16.18 -7.60
C GLU A 32 -6.25 15.01 -7.78
N TYR A 33 -6.76 14.81 -9.01
CA TYR A 33 -7.65 13.69 -9.32
C TYR A 33 -6.96 12.35 -9.07
N ILE A 34 -5.71 12.20 -9.54
CA ILE A 34 -4.90 11.02 -9.28
C ILE A 34 -4.70 10.88 -7.78
N LYS A 35 -4.24 11.90 -7.04
CA LYS A 35 -4.00 11.78 -5.59
C LYS A 35 -5.25 11.38 -4.80
N ASN A 36 -6.41 11.92 -5.16
CA ASN A 36 -7.66 11.65 -4.47
C ASN A 36 -8.23 10.26 -4.82
N HIS A 37 -7.96 9.75 -6.02
CA HIS A 37 -8.49 8.45 -6.51
C HIS A 37 -7.44 7.34 -6.54
N SER A 38 -6.17 7.65 -6.36
CA SER A 38 -5.06 6.70 -6.20
C SER A 38 -5.00 6.15 -4.78
N SER A 39 -6.14 6.10 -4.08
CA SER A 39 -6.32 5.31 -2.86
C SER A 39 -6.28 3.81 -3.14
N THR A 40 -5.43 3.39 -4.09
CA THR A 40 -4.91 2.04 -4.19
C THR A 40 -3.98 1.83 -3.00
N LYS A 41 -4.56 1.82 -1.79
CA LYS A 41 -3.91 1.17 -0.66
C LYS A 41 -3.47 -0.19 -1.18
N THR A 42 -2.19 -0.50 -1.03
CA THR A 42 -1.70 -1.79 -1.48
C THR A 42 -2.50 -2.89 -0.77
N PRO A 43 -2.68 -4.09 -1.37
CA PRO A 43 -3.37 -5.19 -0.69
C PRO A 43 -2.83 -5.45 0.72
N PHE A 44 -1.52 -5.22 0.94
CA PHE A 44 -0.88 -5.25 2.25
C PHE A 44 -1.40 -4.18 3.21
N GLU A 45 -1.52 -2.92 2.77
CA GLU A 45 -2.06 -1.83 3.58
C GLU A 45 -3.56 -2.02 3.90
N LEU A 46 -4.33 -2.58 2.96
CA LEU A 46 -5.74 -2.90 3.17
C LEU A 46 -5.93 -4.00 4.21
N GLY A 47 -5.05 -4.99 4.26
CA GLY A 47 -5.09 -6.09 5.23
C GLY A 47 -4.24 -5.88 6.48
N LYS A 48 -3.67 -4.70 6.70
CA LYS A 48 -2.69 -4.44 7.78
C LYS A 48 -3.21 -4.79 9.18
N ASP A 49 -4.51 -4.62 9.40
CA ASP A 49 -5.23 -4.98 10.62
C ASP A 49 -5.51 -6.48 10.76
N LEU A 50 -5.42 -7.25 9.67
CA LEU A 50 -5.52 -8.71 9.66
C LEU A 50 -4.17 -9.38 9.95
N PHE A 51 -3.06 -8.75 9.56
CA PHE A 51 -1.72 -9.25 9.84
C PHE A 51 -1.25 -8.93 11.27
N GLY A 52 -0.36 -9.76 11.84
CA GLY A 52 0.34 -9.46 13.10
C GLY A 52 -0.46 -9.65 14.41
N LYS A 53 -1.78 -9.88 14.35
CA LYS A 53 -2.64 -10.16 15.53
C LYS A 53 -2.14 -11.35 16.37
N HIS A 54 -1.66 -12.39 15.70
CA HIS A 54 -1.02 -13.56 16.33
C HIS A 54 0.44 -13.65 15.88
N SER A 55 1.23 -12.62 16.20
CA SER A 55 2.67 -12.71 15.99
C SER A 55 3.27 -13.60 17.07
N SER A 56 4.10 -14.57 16.66
CA SER A 56 4.96 -15.27 17.62
C SER A 56 5.91 -14.23 18.23
N LYS A 57 6.20 -14.32 19.53
CA LYS A 57 7.18 -13.43 20.19
C LYS A 57 8.60 -13.55 19.60
N HIS A 58 8.83 -14.53 18.73
CA HIS A 58 10.11 -14.82 18.10
C HIS A 58 10.20 -14.12 16.74
N LYS A 59 10.94 -13.01 16.71
CA LYS A 59 11.16 -12.22 15.48
C LYS A 59 12.10 -12.88 14.47
N ASN A 60 12.81 -13.93 14.88
CA ASN A 60 13.82 -14.61 14.06
C ASN A 60 13.37 -15.95 13.48
N LEU A 61 12.09 -16.35 13.63
CA LEU A 61 11.61 -17.64 13.09
C LEU A 61 11.83 -17.79 11.58
N ALA A 62 11.76 -16.69 10.83
CA ALA A 62 12.01 -16.71 9.39
C ALA A 62 13.50 -16.93 9.05
N LYS A 63 14.43 -16.47 9.90
CA LYS A 63 15.88 -16.61 9.71
C LYS A 63 16.40 -17.95 10.23
N ASP A 64 15.96 -18.34 11.41
CA ASP A 64 16.48 -19.48 12.16
C ASP A 64 15.53 -20.69 12.12
N GLY A 65 14.52 -20.67 11.23
CA GLY A 65 13.45 -21.67 11.20
C GLY A 65 13.95 -23.11 11.07
N LYS A 66 15.00 -23.34 10.28
CA LYS A 66 15.62 -24.67 10.12
C LYS A 66 16.22 -25.19 11.43
N ALA A 67 16.90 -24.33 12.19
CA ALA A 67 17.51 -24.70 13.47
C ALA A 67 16.42 -24.98 14.51
N HIS A 68 15.37 -24.15 14.56
CA HIS A 68 14.23 -24.38 15.45
C HIS A 68 13.52 -25.70 15.16
N LEU A 69 13.26 -26.03 13.89
CA LEU A 69 12.66 -27.31 13.51
C LEU A 69 13.52 -28.51 13.89
N ALA A 70 14.84 -28.43 13.68
CA ALA A 70 15.76 -29.49 14.05
C ALA A 70 15.74 -29.77 15.57
N ASN A 71 15.69 -28.72 16.39
CA ASN A 71 15.61 -28.86 17.84
C ASN A 71 14.27 -29.47 18.28
N ILE A 72 13.14 -29.03 17.70
CA ILE A 72 11.82 -29.62 17.99
C ILE A 72 11.78 -31.12 17.66
N ILE A 73 12.39 -31.54 16.55
CA ILE A 73 12.45 -32.95 16.16
C ILE A 73 13.30 -33.75 17.14
N LYS A 74 14.48 -33.24 17.52
CA LYS A 74 15.36 -33.89 18.50
C LYS A 74 14.67 -34.07 19.86
N ASP A 75 14.07 -33.03 20.40
CA ASP A 75 13.33 -33.10 21.67
C ASP A 75 12.21 -34.14 21.62
N LYS A 76 11.51 -34.26 20.48
CA LYS A 76 10.45 -35.27 20.30
C LYS A 76 11.02 -36.69 20.29
N ASP A 77 12.15 -36.89 19.63
CA ASP A 77 12.77 -38.21 19.55
C ASP A 77 13.43 -38.63 20.87
N GLU A 78 13.98 -37.69 21.64
CA GLU A 78 14.47 -37.96 22.99
C GLU A 78 13.33 -38.38 23.94
N LYS A 79 12.19 -37.67 23.92
CA LYS A 79 11.00 -38.04 24.72
C LYS A 79 10.43 -39.42 24.37
N ARG A 80 10.54 -39.84 23.11
CA ARG A 80 10.11 -41.18 22.66
C ARG A 80 11.05 -42.28 23.10
N ARG A 81 12.34 -41.97 23.27
CA ARG A 81 13.36 -42.93 23.73
C ARG A 81 13.37 -43.10 25.24
N SER A 82 12.87 -42.12 25.98
CA SER A 82 12.76 -42.15 27.45
C SER A 82 11.48 -42.82 27.98
N HIS A 83 10.65 -43.39 27.10
CA HIS A 83 9.36 -43.99 27.41
C HIS A 83 9.33 -45.45 26.93
#